data_AF-A0ABD6E5Z5-F1
#
_entry.id   AF-A0ABD6E5Z5-F1
#
_cell.length_a   1.000
_cell.length_b   1.000
_cell.length_c   1.000
_cell.angle_alpha   90.00
_cell.angle_beta   90.00
_cell.angle_gamma   90.00
#
_symmetry.space_group_name_H-M   'P 1'
#
loop_
_entity.id
_entity.type
_entity.pdbx_description
1 polymer ?
#
loop_
_entity_poly.entity_id
_entity_poly.type
_entity_poly.pdbx_seq_one_letter_code
_entity_poly.pdbx_strand_id
1 'polypeptide(L)'
;MQVVTVRLDEDLVAELEAEAEERGCNRTEYIRNLLRNRERIRENTPEHTQENTGEYAAVVDRLDALEARVDELEGRGTSPPTAPIDTEPTPDPPANPDADVRDRVREAIGDGPPRKSHARDALVEAVALLAERGPLSTGELKDELYPRYESEYSTKRTMWNSLDRHLGELPGVHKPEYGTWAVDVDAI
;
A
#
# COMPACT_ATOMS: atom_id res chain seq x y z
N MET A 1 49.51 -12.59 -4.28
CA MET A 1 48.77 -11.36 -3.89
C MET A 1 48.27 -10.72 -5.18
N GLN A 2 46.98 -10.85 -5.50
CA GLN A 2 46.42 -10.25 -6.72
C GLN A 2 46.26 -8.75 -6.48
N VAL A 3 46.86 -7.92 -7.34
CA VAL A 3 46.72 -6.47 -7.30
C VAL A 3 45.47 -6.12 -8.10
N VAL A 4 44.38 -5.79 -7.40
CA VAL A 4 43.15 -5.30 -8.03
C VAL A 4 43.25 -3.78 -8.10
N THR A 5 43.29 -3.24 -9.32
CA THR A 5 43.20 -1.79 -9.55
C THR A 5 41.74 -1.43 -9.78
N VAL A 6 41.18 -0.57 -8.93
CA VAL A 6 39.80 -0.09 -9.02
C VAL A 6 39.87 1.38 -9.43
N ARG A 7 39.14 1.74 -10.48
CA ARG A 7 38.88 3.14 -10.82
C ARG A 7 37.61 3.57 -10.10
N LEU A 8 37.70 4.67 -9.35
CA LEU A 8 36.58 5.28 -8.64
C LEU A 8 36.29 6.62 -9.31
N ASP A 9 35.02 6.98 -9.37
CA ASP A 9 34.59 8.29 -9.84
C ASP A 9 35.10 9.40 -8.90
N GLU A 10 35.41 10.58 -9.45
CA GLU A 10 36.02 11.68 -8.69
C GLU A 10 35.12 12.17 -7.55
N ASP A 11 33.81 12.21 -7.77
CA ASP A 11 32.83 12.58 -6.75
C ASP A 11 32.82 11.59 -5.57
N LEU A 12 32.87 10.30 -5.87
CA LEU A 12 32.96 9.24 -4.87
C LEU A 12 34.28 9.29 -4.11
N VAL A 13 35.37 9.67 -4.78
CA VAL A 13 36.66 9.86 -4.11
C VAL A 13 36.60 11.01 -3.11
N ALA A 14 36.00 12.14 -3.48
CA ALA A 14 35.86 13.29 -2.60
C ALA A 14 34.98 12.98 -1.37
N GLU A 15 33.87 12.25 -1.59
CA GLU A 15 32.99 11.77 -0.50
C GLU A 15 33.74 10.86 0.47
N LEU A 16 34.48 9.87 -0.05
CA LEU A 16 35.26 8.94 0.78
C LEU A 16 36.40 9.64 1.54
N GLU A 17 36.97 10.72 1.01
CA GLU A 17 37.97 11.52 1.72
C GLU A 17 37.34 12.31 2.87
N ALA A 18 36.19 12.95 2.64
CA ALA A 18 35.47 13.68 3.67
C ALA A 18 35.03 12.76 4.82
N GLU A 19 34.48 11.59 4.52
CA GLU A 19 34.09 10.59 5.53
C GLU A 19 35.29 10.00 6.29
N ALA A 20 36.44 9.88 5.63
CA ALA A 20 37.66 9.40 6.27
C ALA A 20 38.22 10.44 7.25
N GLU A 21 38.19 11.72 6.85
CA GLU A 21 38.60 12.85 7.69
C GLU A 21 37.70 13.01 8.92
N GLU A 22 36.37 12.91 8.75
CA GLU A 22 35.41 12.92 9.86
C GLU A 22 35.73 11.83 10.90
N ARG A 23 36.20 10.66 10.43
CA ARG A 23 36.60 9.53 11.28
C ARG A 23 38.07 9.55 11.72
N GLY A 24 38.83 10.59 11.34
CA GLY A 24 40.24 10.75 11.72
C GLY A 24 41.18 9.70 11.15
N CYS A 25 40.84 9.09 10.00
CA CYS A 25 41.63 8.05 9.36
C CYS A 25 41.96 8.42 7.90
N ASN A 26 42.93 7.73 7.29
CA ASN A 26 43.26 7.98 5.88
C ASN A 26 42.29 7.24 4.95
N ARG A 27 42.05 7.78 3.74
CA ARG A 27 41.14 7.20 2.74
C ARG A 27 41.36 5.69 2.49
N THR A 28 42.62 5.26 2.38
CA THR A 28 42.93 3.84 2.10
C THR A 28 42.58 2.93 3.26
N GLU A 29 42.79 3.38 4.48
CA GLU A 29 42.40 2.71 5.72
C GLU A 29 40.89 2.68 5.88
N TYR A 30 40.22 3.79 5.55
CA TYR A 30 38.76 3.87 5.51
C TYR A 30 38.16 2.88 4.50
N ILE A 31 38.63 2.88 3.25
CA ILE A 31 38.20 1.91 2.22
C ILE A 31 38.51 0.48 2.65
N ARG A 32 39.68 0.21 3.25
CA ARG A 32 40.03 -1.13 3.73
C ARG A 32 39.12 -1.57 4.87
N ASN A 33 38.77 -0.68 5.78
CA ASN A 33 37.84 -0.93 6.88
C ASN A 33 36.43 -1.19 6.34
N LEU A 34 35.98 -0.37 5.39
CA LEU A 34 34.68 -0.51 4.71
C LEU A 34 34.60 -1.85 3.97
N LEU A 35 35.62 -2.25 3.22
CA LEU A 35 35.64 -3.53 2.52
C LEU A 35 35.69 -4.73 3.48
N ARG A 36 36.46 -4.65 4.57
CA ARG A 36 36.51 -5.71 5.61
C ARG A 36 35.19 -5.85 6.36
N ASN A 37 34.54 -4.74 6.69
CA ASN A 37 33.22 -4.78 7.34
C ASN A 37 32.11 -5.14 6.35
N ARG A 38 32.25 -4.79 5.06
CA ARG A 38 31.31 -5.17 4.00
C ARG A 38 31.29 -6.66 3.75
N GLU A 39 32.42 -7.37 3.83
CA GLU A 39 32.41 -8.84 3.77
C GLU A 39 31.60 -9.43 4.92
N ARG A 40 31.71 -8.84 6.11
CA ARG A 40 30.86 -9.17 7.27
C ARG A 40 29.38 -8.83 7.09
N ILE A 41 29.04 -7.82 6.28
CA ILE A 41 27.66 -7.40 5.99
C ILE A 41 27.07 -8.16 4.79
N ARG A 42 27.91 -8.70 3.88
CA ARG A 42 27.45 -9.52 2.75
C ARG A 42 26.99 -10.92 3.16
N GLU A 43 27.43 -11.39 4.32
CA GLU A 43 26.79 -12.50 5.00
C GLU A 43 25.56 -11.95 5.75
N ASN A 44 24.49 -11.69 5.00
CA ASN A 44 23.13 -11.79 5.53
C ASN A 44 22.86 -13.29 5.80
N THR A 45 23.63 -13.89 6.71
CA THR A 45 23.28 -15.18 7.25
C THR A 45 22.07 -14.99 8.17
N PRO A 46 21.11 -15.93 8.17
CA PRO A 46 19.89 -15.85 8.99
C PRO A 46 20.16 -15.59 10.48
N GLU A 47 21.37 -15.89 10.94
CA GLU A 47 21.87 -15.81 12.31
C GLU A 47 22.14 -14.37 12.81
N HIS A 48 22.21 -13.37 11.91
CA HIS A 48 22.38 -11.95 12.26
C HIS A 48 21.19 -11.06 11.90
N THR A 49 20.19 -11.61 11.20
CA THR A 49 18.81 -11.14 11.34
C THR A 49 18.33 -11.53 12.72
N GLN A 50 18.51 -10.65 13.70
CA GLN A 50 17.72 -10.72 14.91
C GLN A 50 16.25 -10.77 14.47
N GLU A 51 15.49 -11.76 14.93
CA GLU A 51 14.05 -11.82 14.71
C GLU A 51 13.43 -10.59 15.35
N ASN A 52 13.40 -9.48 14.61
CA ASN A 52 12.79 -8.23 15.04
C ASN A 52 11.26 -8.33 15.03
N THR A 53 10.70 -9.55 14.97
CA THR A 53 9.28 -9.85 14.92
C THR A 53 8.53 -9.24 16.11
N GLY A 54 9.16 -9.16 17.29
CA GLY A 54 8.58 -8.49 18.46
C GLY A 54 8.55 -6.96 18.36
N GLU A 55 9.62 -6.33 17.87
CA GLU A 55 9.65 -4.87 17.64
C GLU A 55 8.71 -4.46 16.51
N TYR A 56 8.62 -5.28 15.45
CA TYR A 56 7.64 -5.07 14.39
C TYR A 56 6.20 -5.19 14.90
N ALA A 57 5.89 -6.18 15.75
CA ALA A 57 4.56 -6.29 16.36
C ALA A 57 4.23 -5.07 17.22
N ALA A 58 5.16 -4.60 18.06
CA ALA A 58 4.96 -3.41 18.88
C ALA A 58 4.82 -2.12 18.07
N VAL A 59 5.54 -2.00 16.94
CA VAL A 59 5.40 -0.88 16.00
C VAL A 59 4.05 -0.94 15.30
N VAL A 60 3.57 -2.14 14.93
CA VAL A 60 2.24 -2.35 14.33
C VAL A 60 1.13 -1.99 15.33
N ASP A 61 1.18 -2.49 16.57
CA ASP A 61 0.20 -2.15 17.61
C ASP A 61 0.16 -0.65 17.89
N ARG A 62 1.33 0.00 17.88
CA ARG A 62 1.45 1.45 18.06
C ARG A 62 0.84 2.21 16.88
N LEU A 63 1.04 1.72 15.65
CA LEU A 63 0.45 2.30 14.45
C LEU A 63 -1.08 2.18 14.48
N ASP A 64 -1.62 1.02 14.85
CA ASP A 64 -3.06 0.77 14.98
C ASP A 64 -3.70 1.70 16.03
N ALA A 65 -3.03 1.88 17.18
CA ALA A 65 -3.48 2.81 18.22
C ALA A 65 -3.41 4.29 17.78
N LEU A 66 -2.50 4.63 16.86
CA LEU A 66 -2.38 5.98 16.29
C LEU A 66 -3.43 6.22 15.21
N GLU A 67 -3.69 5.27 14.32
CA GLU A 67 -4.77 5.34 13.31
C GLU A 67 -6.14 5.49 14.00
N ALA A 68 -6.45 4.66 15.00
CA ALA A 68 -7.71 4.75 15.74
C ALA A 68 -7.90 6.11 16.44
N ARG A 69 -6.81 6.73 16.91
CA ARG A 69 -6.84 8.07 17.51
C ARG A 69 -7.03 9.17 16.47
N VAL A 70 -6.50 9.00 15.27
CA VAL A 70 -6.71 9.93 14.16
C VAL A 70 -8.16 9.86 13.72
N ASP A 71 -8.72 8.65 13.53
CA ASP A 71 -10.14 8.45 13.21
C ASP A 71 -11.07 9.08 14.27
N GLU A 72 -10.76 8.92 15.56
CA GLU A 72 -11.53 9.56 16.64
C GLU A 72 -11.45 11.10 16.60
N LEU A 73 -10.28 11.65 16.27
CA LEU A 73 -10.08 13.10 16.18
C LEU A 73 -10.75 13.70 14.93
N GLU A 74 -10.73 12.99 13.81
CA GLU A 74 -11.36 13.39 12.55
C GLU A 74 -12.89 13.25 12.62
N GLY A 75 -13.41 12.20 13.26
CA GLY A 75 -14.84 12.05 13.55
C GLY A 75 -15.41 13.12 14.49
N ARG A 76 -14.55 13.81 15.27
CA ARG A 76 -14.95 14.94 16.13
C ARG A 76 -14.93 16.30 15.39
N GLY A 77 -14.44 16.34 14.15
CA GLY A 77 -14.21 17.57 13.37
C GLY A 77 -15.26 17.93 12.32
N THR A 78 -16.13 17.02 11.89
CA THR A 78 -16.98 17.25 10.71
C THR A 78 -18.42 16.79 10.91
N SER A 79 -19.26 17.68 11.43
CA SER A 79 -20.72 17.62 11.29
C SER A 79 -21.22 18.91 10.65
N PRO A 80 -21.62 18.89 9.37
CA PRO A 80 -22.69 19.73 8.89
C PRO A 80 -24.01 18.92 8.79
N PRO A 81 -25.17 19.55 9.04
CA PRO A 81 -26.46 18.86 9.09
C PRO A 81 -26.98 18.64 7.67
N THR A 82 -27.03 17.39 7.21
CA THR A 82 -27.74 17.04 5.96
C THR A 82 -29.23 16.87 6.27
N ALA A 83 -30.04 17.75 5.70
CA ALA A 83 -31.50 17.70 5.75
C ALA A 83 -32.06 16.48 5.00
N PRO A 84 -33.24 15.95 5.38
CA PRO A 84 -33.84 14.79 4.73
C PRO A 84 -34.50 15.21 3.40
N ILE A 85 -34.17 14.51 2.31
CA ILE A 85 -34.89 14.61 1.04
C ILE A 85 -35.88 13.44 1.00
N ASP A 86 -37.17 13.77 1.07
CA ASP A 86 -38.29 12.90 0.73
C ASP A 86 -38.31 12.64 -0.78
N THR A 87 -38.38 11.38 -1.20
CA THR A 87 -39.02 11.00 -2.48
C THR A 87 -39.54 9.56 -2.41
N GLU A 88 -40.87 9.41 -2.47
CA GLU A 88 -41.59 8.14 -2.71
C GLU A 88 -41.57 7.75 -4.24
N PRO A 89 -42.34 6.77 -4.76
CA PRO A 89 -41.88 5.41 -5.08
C PRO A 89 -41.98 5.00 -6.58
N THR A 90 -41.09 4.08 -6.99
CA THR A 90 -41.11 3.00 -8.04
C THR A 90 -41.99 3.13 -9.31
N PRO A 91 -41.44 2.86 -10.54
CA PRO A 91 -41.66 1.54 -11.17
C PRO A 91 -40.51 0.92 -12.03
N ASP A 92 -40.51 -0.42 -12.02
CA ASP A 92 -39.92 -1.47 -12.89
C ASP A 92 -38.39 -1.68 -13.02
N PRO A 93 -37.91 -2.95 -13.00
CA PRO A 93 -36.49 -3.30 -12.86
C PRO A 93 -35.76 -3.32 -14.23
N PRO A 94 -34.76 -2.46 -14.47
CA PRO A 94 -33.91 -2.60 -15.63
C PRO A 94 -32.69 -3.46 -15.30
N ALA A 95 -32.10 -4.03 -16.35
CA ALA A 95 -30.93 -4.88 -16.38
C ALA A 95 -29.87 -4.53 -15.32
N ASN A 96 -29.44 -5.56 -14.59
CA ASN A 96 -28.50 -5.54 -13.46
C ASN A 96 -27.27 -4.63 -13.76
N PRO A 97 -27.28 -3.34 -13.33
CA PRO A 97 -26.21 -2.39 -13.67
C PRO A 97 -24.87 -2.83 -13.06
N ASP A 98 -24.92 -3.59 -11.97
CA ASP A 98 -23.77 -4.17 -11.29
C ASP A 98 -23.00 -5.19 -12.16
N ALA A 99 -23.70 -5.89 -13.06
CA ALA A 99 -23.04 -6.84 -13.97
C ALA A 99 -22.18 -6.08 -15.00
N ASP A 100 -22.69 -4.95 -15.49
CA ASP A 100 -22.01 -4.11 -16.47
C ASP A 100 -20.77 -3.44 -15.85
N VAL A 101 -20.87 -2.92 -14.62
CA VAL A 101 -19.70 -2.35 -13.92
C VAL A 101 -18.62 -3.41 -13.67
N ARG A 102 -19.00 -4.59 -13.18
CA ARG A 102 -18.03 -5.68 -12.94
C ARG A 102 -17.32 -6.11 -14.22
N ASP A 103 -18.04 -6.17 -15.33
CA ASP A 103 -17.47 -6.57 -16.63
C ASP A 103 -16.54 -5.49 -17.20
N ARG A 104 -16.91 -4.20 -17.11
CA ARG A 104 -16.03 -3.08 -17.50
C ARG A 104 -14.76 -3.01 -16.66
N VAL A 105 -14.87 -3.19 -15.35
CA VAL A 105 -13.69 -3.22 -14.45
C VAL A 105 -12.79 -4.41 -14.80
N ARG A 106 -13.38 -5.58 -15.10
CA ARG A 106 -12.60 -6.75 -15.52
C ARG A 106 -11.90 -6.51 -16.85
N GLU A 107 -12.53 -5.81 -17.79
CA GLU A 107 -11.93 -5.39 -19.06
C GLU A 107 -10.79 -4.38 -18.83
N ALA A 108 -10.99 -3.38 -17.97
CA ALA A 108 -10.00 -2.37 -17.62
C ALA A 108 -8.75 -2.97 -16.94
N ILE A 109 -8.93 -3.99 -16.07
CA ILE A 109 -7.83 -4.74 -15.48
C ILE A 109 -7.13 -5.61 -16.54
N GLY A 110 -7.90 -6.25 -17.42
CA GLY A 110 -7.41 -7.16 -18.45
C GLY A 110 -6.49 -8.26 -17.90
N ASP A 111 -5.37 -8.49 -18.61
CA ASP A 111 -4.29 -9.37 -18.15
C ASP A 111 -3.23 -8.65 -17.30
N GLY A 112 -3.52 -7.43 -16.86
CA GLY A 112 -2.67 -6.64 -15.99
C GLY A 112 -2.48 -7.25 -14.60
N PRO A 113 -1.55 -6.70 -13.80
CA PRO A 113 -1.49 -6.98 -12.38
C PRO A 113 -2.79 -6.51 -11.69
N PRO A 114 -3.28 -7.20 -10.66
CA PRO A 114 -2.66 -8.33 -9.96
C PRO A 114 -2.79 -9.66 -10.73
N ARG A 115 -1.74 -10.49 -10.68
CA ARG A 115 -1.69 -11.79 -11.39
C ARG A 115 -2.52 -12.90 -10.74
N LYS A 116 -2.95 -12.71 -9.50
CA LYS A 116 -3.73 -13.70 -8.75
C LYS A 116 -5.22 -13.48 -9.02
N SER A 117 -5.95 -14.56 -9.33
CA SER A 117 -7.38 -14.51 -9.62
C SER A 117 -8.17 -13.88 -8.47
N HIS A 118 -7.96 -14.34 -7.22
CA HIS A 118 -8.66 -13.80 -6.05
C HIS A 118 -8.39 -12.30 -5.82
N ALA A 119 -7.24 -11.79 -6.23
CA ALA A 119 -6.92 -10.36 -6.09
C ALA A 119 -7.64 -9.53 -7.17
N ARG A 120 -7.78 -10.07 -8.39
CA ARG A 120 -8.61 -9.44 -9.43
C ARG A 120 -10.07 -9.44 -9.04
N ASP A 121 -10.57 -10.56 -8.53
CA ASP A 121 -11.96 -10.67 -8.09
C ASP A 121 -12.26 -9.70 -6.95
N ALA A 122 -11.36 -9.59 -5.97
CA ALA A 122 -11.49 -8.65 -4.87
C ALA A 122 -11.43 -7.18 -5.31
N LEU A 123 -10.66 -6.84 -6.36
CA LEU A 123 -10.68 -5.49 -6.96
C LEU A 123 -12.01 -5.21 -7.66
N VAL A 124 -12.50 -6.15 -8.46
CA VAL A 124 -13.79 -6.02 -9.15
C VAL A 124 -14.92 -5.81 -8.14
N GLU A 125 -14.94 -6.58 -7.05
CA GLU A 125 -15.90 -6.40 -5.97
C GLU A 125 -15.72 -5.07 -5.22
N ALA A 126 -14.49 -4.61 -4.98
CA ALA A 126 -14.25 -3.32 -4.35
C ALA A 126 -14.84 -2.17 -5.17
N VAL A 127 -14.64 -2.20 -6.49
CA VAL A 127 -15.19 -1.18 -7.40
C VAL A 127 -16.70 -1.29 -7.51
N ALA A 128 -17.24 -2.50 -7.58
CA ALA A 128 -18.69 -2.71 -7.58
C ALA A 128 -19.35 -2.13 -6.30
N LEU A 129 -18.73 -2.33 -5.12
CA LEU A 129 -19.20 -1.76 -3.87
C LEU A 129 -19.18 -0.22 -3.88
N LEU A 130 -18.14 0.39 -4.45
CA LEU A 130 -18.05 1.84 -4.61
C LEU A 130 -19.08 2.38 -5.60
N ALA A 131 -19.40 1.64 -6.65
CA ALA A 131 -20.42 2.03 -7.62
C ALA A 131 -21.83 1.94 -7.02
N GLU A 132 -22.10 0.90 -6.22
CA GLU A 132 -23.40 0.66 -5.59
C GLU A 132 -23.68 1.62 -4.41
N ARG A 133 -22.70 1.78 -3.52
CA ARG A 133 -22.88 2.53 -2.26
C ARG A 133 -22.33 3.95 -2.30
N GLY A 134 -21.61 4.31 -3.37
CA GLY A 134 -20.91 5.58 -3.48
C GLY A 134 -19.59 5.60 -2.72
N PRO A 135 -19.10 6.79 -2.32
CA PRO A 135 -17.82 6.92 -1.64
C PRO A 135 -17.80 6.16 -0.32
N LEU A 136 -16.83 5.26 -0.16
CA LEU A 136 -16.64 4.46 1.06
C LEU A 136 -15.25 4.68 1.65
N SER A 137 -15.17 4.61 2.97
CA SER A 137 -13.88 4.60 3.66
C SER A 137 -13.13 3.28 3.41
N THR A 138 -11.82 3.34 3.55
CA THR A 138 -10.94 2.18 3.49
C THR A 138 -11.32 1.14 4.55
N GLY A 139 -11.80 1.57 5.72
CA GLY A 139 -12.29 0.69 6.77
C GLY A 139 -13.53 -0.10 6.33
N GLU A 140 -14.53 0.60 5.78
CA GLU A 140 -15.77 -0.02 5.30
C GLU A 140 -15.51 -1.00 4.15
N LEU A 141 -14.63 -0.63 3.20
CA LEU A 141 -14.24 -1.54 2.12
C LEU A 141 -13.58 -2.81 2.66
N LYS A 142 -12.66 -2.69 3.62
CA LYS A 142 -12.01 -3.84 4.27
C LYS A 142 -13.02 -4.72 4.98
N ASP A 143 -13.96 -4.12 5.69
CA ASP A 143 -14.95 -4.83 6.50
C ASP A 143 -15.95 -5.61 5.64
N GLU A 144 -16.33 -5.07 4.48
CA GLU A 144 -17.24 -5.73 3.53
C GLU A 144 -16.53 -6.79 2.66
N LEU A 145 -15.30 -6.52 2.21
CA LEU A 145 -14.57 -7.43 1.32
C LEU A 145 -13.98 -8.62 2.08
N TYR A 146 -13.38 -8.40 3.24
CA TYR A 146 -12.56 -9.41 3.91
C TYR A 146 -13.29 -10.72 4.25
N PRO A 147 -14.53 -10.71 4.77
CA PRO A 147 -15.26 -11.95 5.05
C PRO A 147 -15.40 -12.87 3.84
N ARG A 148 -15.41 -12.32 2.62
CA ARG A 148 -15.52 -13.09 1.37
C ARG A 148 -14.18 -13.70 0.93
N TYR A 149 -13.06 -13.15 1.38
CA TYR A 149 -11.71 -13.57 0.99
C TYR A 149 -10.84 -14.01 2.18
N GLU A 150 -11.44 -14.29 3.33
CA GLU A 150 -10.75 -14.73 4.55
C GLU A 150 -9.92 -16.01 4.32
N SER A 151 -10.35 -16.89 3.40
CA SER A 151 -9.58 -18.09 3.03
C SER A 151 -8.31 -17.78 2.22
N GLU A 152 -8.26 -16.65 1.52
CA GLU A 152 -7.16 -16.25 0.63
C GLU A 152 -6.19 -15.27 1.32
N TYR A 153 -6.64 -14.58 2.36
CA TYR A 153 -5.85 -13.59 3.08
C TYR A 153 -5.89 -13.81 4.58
N SER A 154 -4.71 -13.79 5.21
CA SER A 154 -4.58 -13.96 6.66
C SER A 154 -5.18 -12.82 7.49
N THR A 155 -5.25 -11.61 6.94
CA THR A 155 -5.79 -10.41 7.62
C THR A 155 -6.41 -9.42 6.63
N LYS A 156 -7.30 -8.56 7.14
CA LYS A 156 -7.85 -7.39 6.40
C LYS A 156 -6.75 -6.52 5.80
N ARG A 157 -5.64 -6.33 6.52
CA ARG A 157 -4.49 -5.54 6.08
C ARG A 157 -3.76 -6.21 4.91
N THR A 158 -3.52 -7.53 4.97
CA THR A 158 -2.86 -8.26 3.88
C THR A 158 -3.67 -8.18 2.59
N MET A 159 -4.99 -8.33 2.70
CA MET A 159 -5.91 -8.14 1.57
C MET A 159 -5.85 -6.70 1.07
N TRP A 160 -5.99 -5.71 1.94
CA TRP A 160 -6.00 -4.32 1.50
C TRP A 160 -4.69 -3.87 0.85
N ASN A 161 -3.54 -4.29 1.38
CA ASN A 161 -2.24 -3.99 0.79
C ASN A 161 -2.06 -4.59 -0.62
N SER A 162 -2.74 -5.71 -0.93
CA SER A 162 -2.72 -6.26 -2.28
C SER A 162 -3.65 -5.49 -3.23
N LEU A 163 -4.64 -4.76 -2.70
CA LEU A 163 -5.67 -4.06 -3.47
C LEU A 163 -5.35 -2.57 -3.65
N ASP A 164 -4.93 -1.84 -2.61
CA ASP A 164 -4.77 -0.37 -2.57
C ASP A 164 -3.97 0.17 -3.75
N ARG A 165 -2.84 -0.47 -4.07
CA ARG A 165 -2.01 -0.06 -5.20
C ARG A 165 -2.75 -0.16 -6.54
N HIS A 166 -3.47 -1.26 -6.76
CA HIS A 166 -4.15 -1.51 -8.03
C HIS A 166 -5.46 -0.74 -8.13
N LEU A 167 -6.15 -0.55 -7.01
CA LEU A 167 -7.37 0.24 -6.94
C LEU A 167 -7.12 1.69 -7.35
N GLY A 168 -5.98 2.27 -6.96
CA GLY A 168 -5.58 3.62 -7.40
C GLY A 168 -5.03 3.72 -8.83
N GLU A 169 -4.75 2.59 -9.48
CA GLU A 169 -4.30 2.53 -10.88
C GLU A 169 -5.49 2.39 -11.85
N LEU A 170 -6.70 2.12 -11.35
CA LEU A 170 -7.90 1.93 -12.18
C LEU A 170 -8.47 3.26 -12.70
N PRO A 171 -8.89 3.30 -13.97
CA PRO A 171 -9.59 4.46 -14.51
C PRO A 171 -10.91 4.67 -13.73
N GLY A 172 -11.28 5.94 -13.50
CA GLY A 172 -12.47 6.32 -12.75
C GLY A 172 -12.35 6.21 -11.22
N VAL A 173 -11.40 5.45 -10.68
CA VAL A 173 -11.21 5.34 -9.23
C VAL A 173 -10.32 6.46 -8.70
N HIS A 174 -10.78 7.15 -7.67
CA HIS A 174 -10.06 8.27 -7.07
C HIS A 174 -10.31 8.39 -5.57
N LYS A 175 -9.44 9.15 -4.89
CA LYS A 175 -9.53 9.43 -3.45
C LYS A 175 -10.04 10.86 -3.27
N PRO A 176 -11.36 11.09 -3.06
CA PRO A 176 -11.88 12.43 -2.83
C PRO A 176 -11.34 13.02 -1.51
N GLU A 177 -11.13 12.16 -0.52
CA GLU A 177 -10.59 12.51 0.80
C GLU A 177 -9.59 11.43 1.25
N TYR A 178 -8.74 11.77 2.23
CA TYR A 178 -7.79 10.81 2.78
C TYR A 178 -8.52 9.62 3.38
N GLY A 179 -8.13 8.41 3.00
CA GLY A 179 -8.78 7.18 3.47
C GLY A 179 -10.12 6.85 2.81
N THR A 180 -10.68 7.73 1.98
CA THR A 180 -11.95 7.52 1.27
C THR A 180 -11.70 7.22 -0.20
N TRP A 181 -12.50 6.33 -0.76
CA TRP A 181 -12.47 5.97 -2.17
C TRP A 181 -13.80 6.27 -2.81
N ALA A 182 -13.74 6.75 -4.05
CA ALA A 182 -14.90 6.92 -4.90
C ALA A 182 -14.57 6.36 -6.28
N VAL A 183 -15.62 5.99 -7.01
CA VAL A 183 -15.51 5.58 -8.40
C VAL A 183 -16.45 6.43 -9.24
N ASP A 184 -15.92 6.92 -10.36
CA ASP A 184 -16.72 7.48 -11.44
C ASP A 184 -16.98 6.37 -12.47
N VAL A 185 -18.21 5.84 -12.44
CA VAL A 185 -18.62 4.69 -13.26
C VAL A 185 -18.63 5.01 -14.76
N ASP A 186 -18.80 6.29 -15.12
CA ASP A 186 -18.78 6.72 -16.52
C ASP A 186 -17.35 6.84 -17.07
N ALA A 187 -16.34 6.79 -16.20
CA ALA A 187 -14.93 6.91 -16.54
C ALA A 187 -14.16 5.57 -16.52
N ILE A 188 -14.85 4.44 -16.23
CA ILE A 188 -14.29 3.07 -16.26
C ILE A 188 -14.32 2.49 -17.67
#